data_AF-A0A959L880-F1
#
_entry.id   AF-A0A959L880-F1
#
_cell.length_a   1.000
_cell.length_b   1.000
_cell.length_c   1.000
_cell.angle_alpha   90.00
_cell.angle_beta   90.00
_cell.angle_gamma   90.00
#
_symmetry.space_group_name_H-M   'P 1'
#
loop_
_entity.id
_entity.type
_entity.pdbx_description
1 polymer ?
#
loop_
_entity_poly.entity_id
_entity_poly.type
_entity_poly.pdbx_seq_one_letter_code
_entity_poly.pdbx_strand_id
1 'polypeptide(L)'
;NVKNSAGAKGYFQFLKGAATDYGLEVNSEVDERYHLEKSTQAACKYLKKLKNQFGSWVNAAGAYNMGPTNFSAQCKSQSEDNYFDLNLGEESSRYVFRLVAMKEILKNPEAFGFYVEENQYYDAMPDFYEISVTESIPDMGTFAHKYGVSYRMLKYYNPWLIDNQLTVRNNTYTIKIPKK
;
A
#
# COMPACT_ATOMS: atom_id res chain seq x y z
N ASN A 1 -7.56 0.96 -8.49
CA ASN A 1 -6.34 1.74 -8.14
C ASN A 1 -6.70 3.07 -7.49
N VAL A 2 -6.60 3.15 -6.16
CA VAL A 2 -6.92 4.37 -5.37
C VAL A 2 -5.76 5.37 -5.45
N LYS A 3 -6.08 6.64 -5.76
CA LYS A 3 -5.14 7.77 -5.76
C LYS A 3 -5.79 8.99 -5.08
N ASN A 4 -5.01 9.80 -4.37
CA ASN A 4 -5.46 11.11 -3.91
C ASN A 4 -4.86 12.25 -4.76
N SER A 5 -5.32 13.49 -4.54
CA SER A 5 -4.83 14.69 -5.24
C SER A 5 -3.35 14.96 -5.02
N ALA A 6 -2.78 14.53 -3.89
CA ALA A 6 -1.37 14.64 -3.56
C ALA A 6 -0.47 13.58 -4.24
N GLY A 7 -1.05 12.65 -5.01
CA GLY A 7 -0.31 11.62 -5.74
C GLY A 7 0.09 10.41 -4.89
N ALA A 8 -0.51 10.24 -3.71
CA ALA A 8 -0.45 9.01 -2.95
C ALA A 8 -1.18 7.90 -3.70
N LYS A 9 -0.62 6.69 -3.71
CA LYS A 9 -1.18 5.54 -4.45
C LYS A 9 -1.04 4.23 -3.69
N GLY A 10 -1.84 3.25 -4.09
CA GLY A 10 -1.72 1.86 -3.64
C GLY A 10 -2.37 1.60 -2.28
N TYR A 11 -2.16 0.39 -1.77
CA TYR A 11 -2.81 -0.10 -0.54
C TYR A 11 -2.47 0.75 0.68
N PHE A 12 -1.22 1.21 0.76
CA PHE A 12 -0.71 1.99 1.88
C PHE A 12 -0.65 3.51 1.58
N GLN A 13 -1.21 3.95 0.45
CA GLN A 13 -1.23 5.38 0.05
C GLN A 13 0.15 6.05 0.15
N PHE A 14 1.17 5.42 -0.42
CA PHE A 14 2.51 5.99 -0.45
C PHE A 14 2.62 7.15 -1.46
N LEU A 15 3.21 8.26 -1.01
CA LEU A 15 3.80 9.25 -1.91
C LEU A 15 5.01 8.64 -2.64
N LYS A 16 5.32 9.13 -3.84
CA LYS A 16 6.39 8.57 -4.68
C LYS A 16 7.75 8.56 -3.97
N GLY A 17 8.15 9.67 -3.35
CA GLY A 17 9.44 9.76 -2.64
C GLY A 17 9.55 8.76 -1.49
N ALA A 18 8.51 8.67 -0.65
CA ALA A 18 8.48 7.68 0.42
C ALA A 18 8.51 6.24 -0.12
N ALA A 19 7.78 5.94 -1.20
CA ALA A 19 7.83 4.62 -1.82
C ALA A 19 9.26 4.24 -2.24
N THR A 20 9.95 5.14 -2.93
CA THR A 20 11.32 4.90 -3.40
C THR A 20 12.33 4.81 -2.26
N ASP A 21 12.19 5.61 -1.19
CA ASP A 21 13.05 5.55 0.00
C ASP A 21 12.95 4.18 0.72
N TYR A 22 11.81 3.49 0.59
CA TYR A 22 11.60 2.15 1.13
C TYR A 22 11.73 1.03 0.08
N GLY A 23 12.36 1.33 -1.04
CA GLY A 23 12.79 0.32 -2.03
C GLY A 23 11.70 -0.13 -3.00
N LEU A 24 10.60 0.62 -3.13
CA LEU A 24 9.58 0.37 -4.16
C LEU A 24 9.98 1.05 -5.47
N GLU A 25 9.89 0.31 -6.57
CA GLU A 25 10.06 0.83 -7.92
C GLU A 25 8.82 1.62 -8.36
N VAL A 26 9.03 2.86 -8.84
CA VAL A 26 7.96 3.73 -9.34
C VAL A 26 8.40 4.49 -10.59
N ASN A 27 7.98 4.00 -11.75
CA ASN A 27 8.19 4.59 -13.08
C ASN A 27 6.89 4.56 -13.92
N SER A 28 7.00 4.69 -15.25
CA SER A 28 5.85 4.72 -16.18
C SER A 28 5.23 3.34 -16.43
N GLU A 29 6.00 2.26 -16.27
CA GLU A 29 5.61 0.88 -16.57
C GLU A 29 5.28 0.09 -15.30
N VAL A 30 5.99 0.40 -14.21
CA VAL A 30 5.98 -0.28 -12.91
C VAL A 30 5.66 0.73 -11.81
N ASP A 31 4.66 0.43 -10.99
CA ASP A 31 4.35 1.19 -9.77
C ASP A 31 4.08 0.22 -8.62
N GLU A 32 5.15 -0.17 -7.91
CA GLU A 32 5.13 -1.19 -6.85
C GLU A 32 4.39 -0.74 -5.58
N ARG A 33 3.89 0.50 -5.55
CA ARG A 33 2.87 0.89 -4.55
C ARG A 33 1.59 0.07 -4.70
N TYR A 34 1.30 -0.45 -5.89
CA TYR A 34 0.22 -1.41 -6.13
C TYR A 34 0.66 -2.88 -5.97
N HIS A 35 1.93 -3.16 -5.63
CA HIS A 35 2.35 -4.52 -5.34
C HIS A 35 2.07 -4.80 -3.87
N LEU A 36 1.09 -5.66 -3.58
CA LEU A 36 0.58 -5.84 -2.21
C LEU A 36 1.69 -6.23 -1.23
N GLU A 37 2.48 -7.25 -1.54
CA GLU A 37 3.53 -7.78 -0.67
C GLU A 37 4.67 -6.78 -0.47
N LYS A 38 5.23 -6.24 -1.57
CA LYS A 38 6.34 -5.27 -1.49
C LYS A 38 5.91 -4.00 -0.75
N SER A 39 4.73 -3.46 -1.08
CA SER A 39 4.21 -2.26 -0.41
C SER A 39 3.90 -2.50 1.06
N THR A 40 3.42 -3.69 1.44
CA THR A 40 3.23 -4.08 2.84
C THR A 40 4.55 -4.09 3.60
N GLN A 41 5.58 -4.73 3.04
CA GLN A 41 6.90 -4.77 3.66
C GLN A 41 7.50 -3.37 3.81
N ALA A 42 7.38 -2.51 2.78
CA ALA A 42 7.79 -1.12 2.83
C ALA A 42 7.04 -0.33 3.92
N ALA A 43 5.70 -0.49 4.01
CA ALA A 43 4.88 0.17 5.02
C ALA A 43 5.25 -0.26 6.45
N CYS A 44 5.46 -1.56 6.67
CA CYS A 44 5.90 -2.07 7.96
C CYS A 44 7.26 -1.51 8.37
N LYS A 45 8.24 -1.45 7.45
CA LYS A 45 9.55 -0.84 7.71
C LYS A 45 9.42 0.64 8.06
N TYR A 46 8.58 1.37 7.31
CA TYR A 46 8.35 2.78 7.56
C TYR A 46 7.70 3.04 8.92
N LEU A 47 6.61 2.34 9.23
CA LEU A 47 5.92 2.47 10.53
C LEU A 47 6.84 2.13 11.70
N LYS A 48 7.70 1.10 11.59
CA LYS A 48 8.71 0.79 12.61
C LYS A 48 9.72 1.92 12.78
N LYS A 49 10.22 2.53 11.70
CA LYS A 49 11.08 3.71 11.78
C LYS A 49 10.39 4.85 12.52
N LEU A 50 9.14 5.16 12.16
CA LEU A 50 8.36 6.21 12.81
C LEU A 50 8.11 5.92 14.29
N LYS A 51 7.83 4.67 14.65
CA LYS A 51 7.69 4.25 16.06
C LYS A 51 8.98 4.46 16.85
N ASN A 52 10.12 4.13 16.25
CA ASN A 52 11.43 4.35 16.86
C ASN A 52 11.74 5.85 17.02
N GLN A 53 11.34 6.67 16.03
CA GLN A 53 11.56 8.11 16.04
C GLN A 53 10.65 8.85 17.03
N PHE A 54 9.39 8.46 17.15
CA PHE A 54 8.35 9.21 17.88
C PHE A 54 7.83 8.51 19.15
N GLY A 55 8.44 7.39 19.54
CA GLY A 55 8.24 6.75 20.84
C GLY A 55 6.92 5.99 21.03
N SER A 56 5.83 6.33 20.34
CA SER A 56 4.50 5.69 20.49
C SER A 56 3.89 5.29 19.13
N TRP A 57 2.99 4.31 19.12
CA TRP A 57 2.30 3.88 17.89
C TRP A 57 1.30 4.93 17.42
N VAL A 58 0.73 5.68 18.36
CA VAL A 58 -0.16 6.82 18.11
C VAL A 58 0.61 7.91 17.35
N ASN A 59 1.77 8.32 17.85
CA ASN A 59 2.60 9.32 17.18
C ASN A 59 3.12 8.80 15.84
N ALA A 60 3.50 7.52 15.75
CA ALA A 60 3.91 6.91 14.49
C ALA A 60 2.80 6.96 13.43
N ALA A 61 1.55 6.69 13.81
CA ALA A 61 0.40 6.79 12.92
C ALA A 61 0.12 8.25 12.51
N GLY A 62 0.17 9.19 13.46
CA GLY A 62 0.05 10.63 13.15
C GLY A 62 1.12 11.10 12.16
N ALA A 63 2.38 10.75 12.41
CA ALA A 63 3.52 11.06 11.54
C ALA A 63 3.41 10.38 10.16
N TYR A 64 2.85 9.17 10.09
CA TYR A 64 2.61 8.48 8.82
C TYR A 64 1.60 9.26 7.96
N ASN A 65 0.52 9.73 8.58
CA ASN A 65 -0.55 10.47 7.89
C ASN A 65 -0.09 11.83 7.37
N MET A 66 0.54 12.65 8.21
CA MET A 66 0.88 14.03 7.84
C MET A 66 2.29 14.23 7.31
N GLY A 67 3.11 13.17 7.37
CA GLY A 67 4.53 13.21 7.08
C GLY A 67 5.37 13.52 8.34
N PRO A 68 6.51 12.82 8.54
CA PRO A 68 7.32 12.92 9.76
C PRO A 68 7.90 14.31 9.98
N THR A 69 8.30 15.00 8.91
CA THR A 69 8.82 16.37 8.99
C THR A 69 7.77 17.34 9.53
N ASN A 70 6.55 17.24 9.02
CA ASN A 70 5.44 18.08 9.47
C ASN A 70 5.01 17.74 10.90
N PHE A 71 4.95 16.45 11.24
CA PHE A 71 4.64 16.02 12.60
C PHE A 71 5.68 16.52 13.60
N SER A 72 6.98 16.37 13.31
CA SER A 72 8.06 16.94 14.12
C SER A 72 7.96 18.46 14.24
N ALA A 73 7.61 19.18 13.17
CA ALA A 73 7.42 20.63 13.21
C ALA A 73 6.26 21.03 14.13
N GLN A 74 5.13 20.31 14.09
CA GLN A 74 3.98 20.56 14.96
C GLN A 74 4.30 20.31 16.43
N CYS A 75 4.91 19.16 16.74
CA CYS A 75 5.42 18.86 18.09
C CYS A 75 6.30 20.00 18.62
N LYS A 76 7.27 20.43 17.81
CA LYS A 76 8.19 21.51 18.21
C LYS A 76 7.50 22.85 18.39
N SER A 77 6.59 23.24 17.49
CA SER A 77 5.92 24.54 17.57
C SER A 77 4.94 24.64 18.74
N GLN A 78 4.34 23.52 19.13
CA GLN A 78 3.33 23.46 20.20
C GLN A 78 3.95 23.05 21.54
N SER A 79 5.22 22.64 21.57
CA SER A 79 5.91 22.10 22.75
C SER A 79 5.24 20.85 23.32
N GLU A 80 4.73 20.00 22.42
CA GLU A 80 4.03 18.77 22.75
C GLU A 80 4.71 17.56 22.11
N ASP A 81 4.69 16.41 22.78
CA ASP A 81 5.26 15.15 22.29
C ASP A 81 4.22 14.02 22.16
N ASN A 82 2.97 14.28 22.54
CA ASN A 82 1.85 13.37 22.45
C ASN A 82 0.84 13.87 21.40
N TYR A 83 0.48 12.98 20.46
CA TYR A 83 -0.47 13.28 19.40
C TYR A 83 -1.80 13.85 19.89
N PHE A 84 -2.31 13.40 21.04
CA PHE A 84 -3.60 13.86 21.56
C PHE A 84 -3.57 15.27 22.15
N ASP A 85 -2.39 15.75 22.50
CA ASP A 85 -2.19 17.10 23.06
C ASP A 85 -1.90 18.12 21.94
N LEU A 86 -1.64 17.66 20.70
CA LEU A 86 -1.46 18.52 19.54
C LEU A 86 -2.80 19.08 19.02
N ASN A 87 -2.83 20.39 18.82
CA ASN A 87 -3.88 21.06 18.07
C ASN A 87 -3.62 20.93 16.56
N LEU A 88 -4.12 19.83 15.98
CA LEU A 88 -4.00 19.51 14.55
C LEU A 88 -5.30 19.84 13.79
N GLY A 89 -5.17 20.04 12.47
CA GLY A 89 -6.33 20.19 11.59
C GLY A 89 -7.27 18.98 11.64
N GLU A 90 -8.53 19.21 11.28
CA GLU A 90 -9.67 18.29 11.45
C GLU A 90 -9.44 16.87 10.90
N GLU A 91 -8.82 16.76 9.73
CA GLU A 91 -8.49 15.45 9.14
C GLU A 91 -7.37 14.74 9.91
N SER A 92 -6.31 15.47 10.25
CA SER A 92 -5.15 14.93 10.93
C SER A 92 -5.46 14.52 12.36
N SER A 93 -6.28 15.27 13.10
CA SER A 93 -6.67 14.97 14.49
C SER A 93 -7.61 13.77 14.61
N ARG A 94 -8.40 13.47 13.55
CA ARG A 94 -9.27 12.29 13.50
C ARG A 94 -8.60 11.01 13.05
N TYR A 95 -7.44 11.11 12.40
CA TYR A 95 -6.81 9.97 11.73
C TYR A 95 -6.60 8.77 12.65
N VAL A 96 -6.01 9.00 13.83
CA VAL A 96 -5.75 7.90 14.79
C VAL A 96 -7.05 7.31 15.33
N PHE A 97 -8.06 8.14 15.63
CA PHE A 97 -9.36 7.66 16.08
C PHE A 97 -10.05 6.78 15.03
N ARG A 98 -9.99 7.17 13.74
CA ARG A 98 -10.51 6.34 12.64
C ARG A 98 -9.79 5.01 12.55
N LEU A 99 -8.47 4.98 12.68
CA LEU A 99 -7.68 3.74 12.68
C LEU A 99 -8.06 2.81 13.84
N VAL A 100 -8.19 3.37 15.05
CA VAL A 100 -8.59 2.58 16.23
C VAL A 100 -10.01 2.05 16.06
N ALA A 101 -10.96 2.88 15.59
CA ALA A 101 -12.32 2.43 15.31
C ALA A 101 -12.35 1.29 14.29
N MET A 102 -11.62 1.41 13.18
CA MET A 102 -11.51 0.34 12.17
C MET A 102 -10.94 -0.94 12.78
N LYS A 103 -9.86 -0.84 13.58
CA LYS A 103 -9.27 -2.00 14.26
C LYS A 103 -10.27 -2.68 15.20
N GLU A 104 -10.99 -1.92 16.02
CA GLU A 104 -11.94 -2.50 16.98
C GLU A 104 -13.16 -3.11 16.28
N ILE A 105 -13.67 -2.48 15.22
CA ILE A 105 -14.75 -3.04 14.37
C ILE A 105 -14.28 -4.34 13.71
N LEU A 106 -13.09 -4.37 13.11
CA LEU A 106 -12.58 -5.57 12.44
C LEU A 106 -12.29 -6.71 13.43
N LYS A 107 -11.92 -6.39 14.67
CA LYS A 107 -11.65 -7.39 15.70
C LYS A 107 -12.93 -7.96 16.32
N ASN A 108 -13.96 -7.14 16.49
CA ASN A 108 -15.22 -7.52 17.15
C ASN A 108 -16.44 -7.00 16.36
N PRO A 109 -16.66 -7.43 15.11
CA PRO A 109 -17.66 -6.83 14.22
C PRO A 109 -19.08 -6.84 14.82
N GLU A 110 -19.47 -7.94 15.47
CA GLU A 110 -20.79 -8.09 16.08
C GLU A 110 -21.05 -7.09 17.22
N ALA A 111 -20.02 -6.72 17.99
CA ALA A 111 -20.13 -5.72 19.06
C ALA A 111 -20.48 -4.32 18.52
N PHE A 112 -20.28 -4.10 17.22
CA PHE A 112 -20.62 -2.86 16.51
C PHE A 112 -21.76 -3.06 15.49
N GLY A 113 -22.51 -4.16 15.59
CA GLY A 113 -23.69 -4.43 14.75
C GLY A 113 -23.38 -4.94 13.34
N PHE A 114 -22.13 -5.37 13.08
CA PHE A 114 -21.77 -6.03 11.83
C PHE A 114 -21.86 -7.56 12.00
N TYR A 115 -22.86 -8.16 11.36
CA TYR A 115 -23.03 -9.60 11.26
C TYR A 115 -22.66 -10.02 9.85
N VAL A 116 -21.47 -10.61 9.68
CA VAL A 116 -20.93 -11.00 8.38
C VAL A 116 -20.99 -12.52 8.26
N GLU A 117 -21.81 -13.00 7.35
CA GLU A 117 -21.90 -14.43 7.03
C GLU A 117 -20.70 -14.89 6.20
N GLU A 118 -20.37 -16.18 6.25
CA GLU A 118 -19.18 -16.71 5.56
C GLU A 118 -19.23 -16.48 4.04
N ASN A 119 -20.42 -16.54 3.45
CA ASN A 119 -20.69 -16.26 2.04
C ASN A 119 -20.63 -14.77 1.65
N GLN A 120 -20.46 -13.87 2.63
CA GLN A 120 -20.31 -12.43 2.42
C GLN A 120 -18.85 -11.99 2.43
N TYR A 121 -17.93 -12.88 2.83
CA TYR A 121 -16.50 -12.61 2.67
C TYR A 121 -16.11 -12.61 1.20
N TYR A 122 -15.03 -11.91 0.89
CA TYR A 122 -14.38 -12.03 -0.40
C TYR A 122 -13.80 -13.43 -0.54
N ASP A 123 -14.03 -14.05 -1.71
CA ASP A 123 -13.36 -15.29 -2.06
C ASP A 123 -11.84 -15.09 -2.02
N ALA A 124 -11.13 -16.13 -1.57
CA ALA A 124 -9.69 -16.17 -1.69
C ALA A 124 -9.30 -15.97 -3.15
N MET A 125 -8.23 -15.20 -3.38
CA MET A 125 -7.73 -14.99 -4.73
C MET A 125 -7.42 -16.35 -5.36
N PRO A 126 -7.99 -16.67 -6.54
CA PRO A 126 -7.78 -17.98 -7.14
C PRO A 126 -6.29 -18.26 -7.33
N ASP A 127 -5.93 -19.54 -7.25
CA ASP A 127 -4.56 -20.02 -7.35
C ASP A 127 -3.79 -19.39 -8.51
N PHE A 128 -2.50 -19.13 -8.28
CA PHE A 128 -1.57 -18.69 -9.30
C PHE A 128 -0.25 -19.44 -9.18
N TYR A 129 0.57 -19.33 -10.21
CA TYR A 129 1.99 -19.65 -10.15
C TYR A 129 2.80 -18.42 -10.53
N GLU A 130 4.06 -18.41 -10.12
CA GLU A 130 4.96 -17.28 -10.35
C GLU A 130 5.94 -17.61 -11.47
N ILE A 131 6.22 -16.62 -12.31
CA ILE A 131 7.25 -16.69 -13.34
C ILE A 131 8.25 -15.56 -13.14
N SER A 132 9.54 -15.90 -13.26
CA SER A 132 10.62 -14.93 -13.27
C SER A 132 10.80 -14.39 -14.68
N VAL A 133 10.75 -13.08 -14.82
CA VAL A 133 10.94 -12.36 -16.08
C VAL A 133 12.24 -11.57 -16.00
N THR A 134 13.20 -11.98 -16.83
CA THR A 134 14.53 -11.38 -16.96
C THR A 134 14.72 -10.63 -18.29
N GLU A 135 13.74 -10.74 -19.20
CA GLU A 135 13.76 -10.09 -20.51
C GLU A 135 12.56 -9.15 -20.67
N SER A 136 12.73 -8.10 -21.47
CA SER A 136 11.66 -7.12 -21.73
C SER A 136 10.46 -7.75 -22.43
N ILE A 137 9.26 -7.31 -22.04
CA ILE A 137 7.98 -7.69 -22.64
C ILE A 137 7.43 -6.48 -23.41
N PRO A 138 7.48 -6.47 -24.75
CA PRO A 138 7.00 -5.35 -25.55
C PRO A 138 5.47 -5.28 -25.66
N ASP A 139 4.77 -6.38 -25.36
CA ASP A 139 3.30 -6.43 -25.37
C ASP A 139 2.77 -7.42 -24.32
N MET A 140 2.16 -6.88 -23.27
CA MET A 140 1.63 -7.66 -22.15
C MET A 140 0.39 -8.46 -22.51
N GLY A 141 -0.35 -8.07 -23.55
CA GLY A 141 -1.48 -8.84 -24.08
C GLY A 141 -1.04 -10.18 -24.67
N THR A 142 -0.07 -10.13 -25.58
CA THR A 142 0.57 -11.29 -26.20
C THR A 142 1.22 -12.18 -25.15
N PHE A 143 1.91 -11.57 -24.17
CA PHE A 143 2.46 -12.29 -23.03
C PHE A 143 1.38 -13.03 -22.23
N ALA A 144 0.26 -12.37 -21.91
CA ALA A 144 -0.86 -13.00 -21.21
C ALA A 144 -1.41 -14.21 -22.00
N HIS A 145 -1.63 -14.04 -23.31
CA HIS A 145 -2.16 -15.09 -24.17
C HIS A 145 -1.21 -16.29 -24.33
N LYS A 146 0.11 -16.08 -24.27
CA LYS A 146 1.11 -17.16 -24.22
C LYS A 146 0.88 -18.12 -23.05
N TYR A 147 0.39 -17.60 -21.91
CA TYR A 147 0.04 -18.39 -20.73
C TYR A 147 -1.46 -18.73 -20.65
N GLY A 148 -2.22 -18.49 -21.72
CA GLY A 148 -3.63 -18.85 -21.79
C GLY A 148 -4.57 -18.00 -20.95
N VAL A 149 -4.11 -16.84 -20.45
CA VAL A 149 -4.91 -15.91 -19.62
C VAL A 149 -5.18 -14.61 -20.38
N SER A 150 -6.24 -13.89 -20.03
CA SER A 150 -6.51 -12.58 -20.63
C SER A 150 -5.62 -11.49 -20.03
N TYR A 151 -5.34 -10.43 -20.81
CA TYR A 151 -4.62 -9.26 -20.30
C TYR A 151 -5.26 -8.67 -19.04
N ARG A 152 -6.61 -8.64 -18.99
CA ARG A 152 -7.37 -8.18 -17.83
C ARG A 152 -7.06 -9.02 -16.59
N MET A 153 -7.04 -10.35 -16.72
CA MET A 153 -6.70 -11.24 -15.61
C MET A 153 -5.25 -11.06 -15.17
N LEU A 154 -4.32 -10.92 -16.12
CA LEU A 154 -2.92 -10.67 -15.78
C LEU A 154 -2.73 -9.38 -14.96
N LYS A 155 -3.41 -8.29 -15.34
CA LYS A 155 -3.38 -7.01 -14.62
C LYS A 155 -4.09 -7.06 -13.27
N TYR A 156 -5.12 -7.90 -13.13
CA TYR A 156 -5.78 -8.12 -11.85
C TYR A 156 -4.82 -8.76 -10.83
N TYR A 157 -4.00 -9.73 -11.27
CA TYR A 157 -3.00 -10.39 -10.43
C TYR A 157 -1.74 -9.55 -10.20
N ASN A 158 -1.42 -8.66 -11.13
CA ASN A 158 -0.21 -7.83 -11.09
C ASN A 158 -0.56 -6.35 -11.28
N PRO A 159 -1.33 -5.74 -10.36
CA PRO A 159 -1.81 -4.37 -10.52
C PRO A 159 -0.67 -3.32 -10.47
N TRP A 160 0.54 -3.74 -10.10
CA TRP A 160 1.77 -2.96 -10.12
C TRP A 160 2.39 -2.81 -11.51
N LEU A 161 2.05 -3.68 -12.46
CA LEU A 161 2.32 -3.46 -13.88
C LEU A 161 1.27 -2.46 -14.35
N ILE A 162 1.64 -1.21 -14.61
CA ILE A 162 0.69 -0.13 -14.93
C ILE A 162 0.61 0.18 -16.41
N ASP A 163 1.61 -0.21 -17.20
CA ASP A 163 1.60 -0.07 -18.67
C ASP A 163 1.31 -1.42 -19.39
N ASN A 164 1.24 -1.39 -20.73
CA ASN A 164 1.13 -2.56 -21.61
C ASN A 164 2.51 -3.17 -21.97
N GLN A 165 3.60 -2.58 -21.48
CA GLN A 165 4.96 -3.07 -21.72
C GLN A 165 5.71 -3.18 -20.40
N LEU A 166 6.79 -3.96 -20.40
CA LEU A 166 7.73 -4.07 -19.29
C LEU A 166 9.16 -4.09 -19.83
N THR A 167 9.92 -3.05 -19.52
CA THR A 167 11.33 -2.92 -19.86
C THR A 167 12.17 -3.50 -18.72
N VAL A 168 12.86 -4.61 -18.98
CA VAL A 168 13.81 -5.20 -18.02
C VAL A 168 15.21 -4.69 -18.32
N ARG A 169 15.85 -4.05 -17.33
CA ARG A 169 17.22 -3.53 -17.45
C ARG A 169 18.21 -4.39 -16.64
N ASN A 170 18.25 -4.15 -15.33
CA ASN A 170 19.10 -4.88 -14.38
C ASN A 170 18.25 -5.39 -13.21
N ASN A 171 17.05 -5.87 -13.51
CA ASN A 171 16.08 -6.32 -12.51
C ASN A 171 15.52 -7.69 -12.93
N THR A 172 14.93 -8.40 -11.99
CA THR A 172 14.11 -9.59 -12.27
C THR A 172 12.75 -9.36 -11.67
N TYR A 173 11.72 -9.51 -12.49
CA TYR A 173 10.34 -9.34 -12.06
C TYR A 173 9.69 -10.69 -11.85
N THR A 174 8.93 -10.81 -10.77
CA THR A 174 8.08 -11.98 -10.52
C THR A 174 6.65 -11.62 -10.91
N ILE A 175 6.12 -12.28 -11.94
CA ILE A 175 4.74 -12.07 -12.41
C ILE A 175 3.89 -13.27 -11.99
N LYS A 176 2.73 -12.99 -11.40
CA LYS A 176 1.73 -13.99 -11.02
C LYS A 176 0.84 -14.32 -12.21
N ILE A 177 0.77 -15.60 -12.57
CA ILE A 177 -0.11 -16.11 -13.62
C ILE A 177 -1.24 -16.92 -12.97
N PRO A 178 -2.52 -16.54 -13.15
CA PRO A 178 -3.63 -17.30 -12.60
C PRO A 178 -3.67 -18.71 -13.21
N LYS A 179 -3.94 -19.72 -12.37
CA LYS A 179 -4.32 -21.04 -12.83
C LYS A 179 -5.74 -20.98 -13.39
N LYS A 180 -6.01 -21.79 -14.41
CA LYS A 180 -7.37 -22.03 -14.90
C LYS A 180 -8.08 -23.05 -14.03
#